data_AF-A0A0R1QFM1-F1
#
_entry.id   AF-A0A0R1QFM1-F1
#
_cell.length_a   1.000
_cell.length_b   1.000
_cell.length_c   1.000
_cell.angle_alpha   90.00
_cell.angle_beta   90.00
_cell.angle_gamma   90.00
#
_symmetry.space_group_name_H-M   'P 1'
#
loop_
_entity.id
_entity.type
_entity.pdbx_description
1 polymer ?
#
loop_
_entity_poly.entity_id
_entity_poly.type
_entity_poly.pdbx_seq_one_letter_code
_entity_poly.pdbx_strand_id
1 'polypeptide(L)'
;MKKNAEKVQEMMDLLSKAYADPAINKRPDLKQMILKCATDLQKSGDVDLLSSRLCKEITLKYLANKTDFPKSVMDLYYLSKGKEAKYDGIALASMLGGTVWF
;
A
#
# COMPACT_ATOMS: atom_id res chain seq x y z
N MET A 1 -19.22 -8.08 -16.08
CA MET A 1 -17.94 -8.81 -15.91
C MET A 1 -16.68 -7.99 -16.25
N LYS A 2 -16.76 -6.81 -16.92
CA LYS A 2 -15.57 -5.97 -17.23
C LYS A 2 -14.89 -5.28 -16.02
N LYS A 3 -15.66 -4.89 -15.00
CA LYS A 3 -15.17 -4.13 -13.84
C LYS A 3 -14.12 -4.83 -12.96
N ASN A 4 -14.04 -6.16 -12.97
CA ASN A 4 -13.06 -6.88 -12.14
C ASN A 4 -11.66 -6.90 -12.78
N ALA A 5 -11.57 -7.04 -14.10
CA ALA A 5 -10.29 -7.03 -14.80
C ALA A 5 -9.61 -5.65 -14.71
N GLU A 6 -10.39 -4.58 -14.82
CA GLU A 6 -9.91 -3.20 -14.64
C GLU A 6 -9.38 -2.97 -13.22
N LYS A 7 -10.13 -3.36 -12.19
CA LYS A 7 -9.67 -3.25 -10.79
C LYS A 7 -8.43 -4.10 -10.49
N VAL A 8 -8.34 -5.30 -11.06
CA VAL A 8 -7.16 -6.17 -10.94
C VAL A 8 -5.95 -5.49 -11.58
N GLN A 9 -6.12 -4.90 -12.75
CA GLN A 9 -5.04 -4.19 -13.45
C GLN A 9 -4.59 -2.96 -12.65
N GLU A 10 -5.52 -2.12 -12.19
CA GLU A 10 -5.22 -0.96 -11.35
C GLU A 10 -4.44 -1.35 -10.10
N MET A 11 -4.88 -2.40 -9.39
CA MET A 11 -4.19 -2.89 -8.20
C MET A 11 -2.80 -3.46 -8.53
N MET A 12 -2.63 -4.12 -9.68
CA MET A 12 -1.34 -4.62 -10.15
C MET A 12 -0.37 -3.49 -10.48
N ASP A 13 -0.87 -2.42 -11.11
CA ASP A 13 -0.06 -1.24 -11.46
C ASP A 13 0.43 -0.52 -10.19
N LEU A 14 -0.44 -0.40 -9.18
CA LEU A 14 -0.09 0.14 -7.87
C LEU A 14 0.98 -0.70 -7.15
N LEU A 15 0.82 -2.03 -7.14
CA LEU A 15 1.81 -2.95 -6.58
C LEU A 15 3.15 -2.85 -7.31
N SER A 16 3.12 -2.74 -8.64
CA SER A 16 4.32 -2.61 -9.48
C SER A 16 5.05 -1.30 -9.22
N LYS A 17 4.30 -0.19 -9.10
CA LYS A 17 4.86 1.13 -8.76
C LYS A 17 5.51 1.13 -7.38
N ALA A 18 4.87 0.50 -6.39
CA ALA A 18 5.45 0.35 -5.07
C ALA A 18 6.73 -0.52 -5.12
N TYR A 19 6.69 -1.67 -5.80
CA TYR A 19 7.83 -2.58 -5.95
C TYR A 19 9.05 -1.92 -6.61
N ALA A 20 8.82 -1.02 -7.56
CA ALA A 20 9.87 -0.28 -8.27
C ALA A 20 10.51 0.86 -7.46
N ASP A 21 9.95 1.22 -6.30
CA ASP A 21 10.50 2.27 -5.44
C ASP A 21 11.90 1.87 -4.92
N PRO A 22 12.95 2.67 -5.19
CA PRO A 22 14.30 2.41 -4.67
C PRO A 22 14.37 2.25 -3.14
N ALA A 23 13.47 2.90 -2.39
CA ALA A 23 13.42 2.79 -0.93
C ALA A 23 13.03 1.37 -0.46
N ILE A 24 12.28 0.62 -1.28
CA ILE A 24 11.95 -0.79 -0.98
C ILE A 24 13.19 -1.68 -1.00
N ASN A 25 14.25 -1.33 -1.72
CA ASN A 25 15.48 -2.13 -1.72
C ASN A 25 16.17 -2.19 -0.35
N LYS A 26 15.89 -1.21 0.53
CA LYS A 26 16.35 -1.22 1.93
C LYS A 26 15.50 -2.13 2.83
N ARG A 27 14.34 -2.57 2.36
CA ARG A 27 13.33 -3.34 3.08
C ARG A 27 12.92 -4.58 2.27
N PRO A 28 13.79 -5.61 2.17
CA PRO A 28 13.51 -6.82 1.40
C PRO A 28 12.26 -7.55 1.92
N ASP A 29 11.93 -7.39 3.20
CA ASP A 29 10.70 -7.90 3.82
C ASP A 29 9.43 -7.31 3.18
N LEU A 30 9.44 -6.01 2.87
CA LEU A 30 8.34 -5.33 2.18
C LEU A 30 8.32 -5.67 0.70
N LYS A 31 9.50 -5.77 0.08
CA LYS A 31 9.63 -6.18 -1.33
C LYS A 31 9.01 -7.55 -1.58
N GLN A 32 9.31 -8.52 -0.70
CA GLN A 32 8.77 -9.87 -0.79
C GLN A 32 7.26 -9.90 -0.56
N MET A 33 6.76 -9.10 0.38
CA MET A 33 5.32 -8.97 0.65
C MET A 33 4.57 -8.46 -0.58
N ILE A 34 5.05 -7.40 -1.23
CA ILE A 34 4.43 -6.85 -2.44
C ILE A 34 4.44 -7.85 -3.59
N LEU A 35 5.57 -8.54 -3.81
CA LEU A 35 5.66 -9.57 -4.86
C LEU A 35 4.69 -10.72 -4.62
N LYS A 36 4.54 -11.16 -3.36
CA LYS A 36 3.59 -12.19 -2.98
C LYS A 36 2.16 -11.74 -3.24
N CYS A 37 1.81 -10.51 -2.86
CA CYS A 37 0.51 -9.92 -3.17
C CYS A 37 0.27 -9.88 -4.68
N ALA A 38 1.21 -9.37 -5.49
CA ALA A 38 1.08 -9.36 -6.95
C ALA A 38 0.82 -10.77 -7.52
N THR A 39 1.57 -11.77 -7.05
CA THR A 39 1.40 -13.17 -7.48
C THR A 39 0.03 -13.73 -7.08
N ASP A 40 -0.42 -13.46 -5.86
CA ASP A 40 -1.72 -13.90 -5.36
C ASP A 40 -2.85 -13.22 -6.15
N LEU A 41 -2.72 -11.92 -6.47
CA LEU A 41 -3.68 -11.15 -7.27
C LEU A 41 -3.85 -11.74 -8.67
N GLN A 42 -2.73 -12.09 -9.32
CA GLN A 42 -2.73 -12.68 -10.65
C GLN A 42 -3.44 -14.04 -10.68
N LYS A 43 -3.35 -14.81 -9.59
CA LYS A 43 -3.97 -16.13 -9.48
C LYS A 43 -5.45 -16.09 -9.10
N SER A 44 -5.82 -15.25 -8.13
CA SER A 44 -7.19 -15.23 -7.59
C SER A 44 -8.11 -14.27 -8.34
N GLY A 45 -7.58 -13.14 -8.83
CA GLY A 45 -8.38 -12.03 -9.35
C GLY A 45 -9.27 -11.34 -8.29
N ASP A 46 -9.10 -11.68 -7.00
CA ASP A 46 -9.90 -11.13 -5.91
C ASP A 46 -9.19 -9.94 -5.26
N VAL A 47 -9.54 -8.76 -5.76
CA VAL A 47 -8.97 -7.47 -5.33
C VAL A 47 -9.38 -7.12 -3.90
N ASP A 48 -10.61 -7.45 -3.49
CA ASP A 48 -11.15 -7.03 -2.20
C ASP A 48 -10.48 -7.83 -1.06
N LEU A 49 -10.35 -9.15 -1.24
CA LEU A 49 -9.64 -10.01 -0.30
C LEU A 49 -8.17 -9.61 -0.17
N LEU A 50 -7.54 -9.31 -1.31
CA LEU A 50 -6.13 -8.94 -1.35
C LEU A 50 -5.88 -7.59 -0.69
N SER A 51 -6.74 -6.60 -0.94
CA SER A 51 -6.65 -5.28 -0.33
C SER A 51 -6.73 -5.37 1.20
N SER A 52 -7.65 -6.20 1.71
CA SER A 52 -7.79 -6.46 3.16
C SER A 52 -6.54 -7.11 3.75
N ARG A 53 -5.98 -8.12 3.07
CA ARG A 53 -4.77 -8.82 3.50
C ARG A 53 -3.55 -7.91 3.47
N LEU A 54 -3.34 -7.21 2.35
CA LEU A 54 -2.26 -6.25 2.17
C LEU A 54 -2.26 -5.20 3.28
N CYS A 55 -3.44 -4.64 3.59
CA CYS A 55 -3.57 -3.66 4.67
C CYS A 55 -3.10 -4.20 6.03
N LYS A 56 -3.45 -5.46 6.34
CA LYS A 56 -3.02 -6.12 7.57
C LYS A 56 -1.51 -6.37 7.57
N GLU A 57 -0.96 -6.88 6.48
CA GLU A 57 0.47 -7.17 6.37
C GLU A 57 1.32 -5.89 6.48
N ILE A 58 0.93 -4.79 5.83
CA ILE A 58 1.59 -3.49 5.96
C ILE A 58 1.54 -3.00 7.40
N THR A 59 0.38 -3.08 8.06
CA THR A 59 0.22 -2.65 9.46
C THR A 59 1.15 -3.45 10.38
N LEU A 60 1.22 -4.77 10.22
CA LEU A 60 2.09 -5.64 11.01
C LEU A 60 3.56 -5.31 10.79
N LYS A 61 3.99 -5.09 9.54
CA LYS A 61 5.37 -4.74 9.21
C LYS A 61 5.76 -3.35 9.72
N TYR A 62 4.84 -2.40 9.67
CA TYR A 62 5.02 -1.07 10.21
C TYR A 62 5.17 -1.09 11.75
N LEU A 63 4.32 -1.85 12.44
CA LEU A 63 4.42 -2.03 13.89
C LEU A 63 5.69 -2.77 14.30
N ALA A 64 6.13 -3.77 13.53
CA ALA A 64 7.35 -4.51 13.80
C ALA A 64 8.62 -3.67 13.61
N ASN A 65 8.67 -2.87 12.54
CA ASN A 65 9.79 -1.95 12.29
C ASN A 65 9.34 -0.78 11.42
N LYS A 66 9.11 0.37 12.08
CA LYS A 66 8.74 1.64 11.45
C LYS A 66 9.91 2.39 10.81
N THR A 67 11.15 2.01 11.12
CA THR A 67 12.34 2.69 10.60
C THR A 67 12.48 2.40 9.11
N ASP A 68 12.79 3.44 8.34
CA ASP A 68 12.94 3.39 6.87
C ASP A 68 11.74 2.78 6.15
N PHE A 69 10.53 3.03 6.65
CA PHE A 69 9.32 2.55 5.99
C PHE A 69 9.05 3.36 4.71
N PRO A 70 9.04 2.73 3.52
CA PRO A 70 8.92 3.45 2.25
C PRO A 70 7.56 4.12 2.12
N LYS A 71 7.56 5.37 1.66
CA LYS A 71 6.32 6.13 1.45
C LYS A 71 5.39 5.44 0.45
N SER A 72 5.94 4.85 -0.61
CA SER A 72 5.18 4.08 -1.60
C SER A 72 4.35 2.94 -1.00
N VAL A 73 4.82 2.30 0.06
CA VAL A 73 4.07 1.22 0.75
C VAL A 73 2.95 1.80 1.60
N MET A 74 3.13 3.00 2.16
CA MET A 74 2.05 3.71 2.87
C MET A 74 0.99 4.23 1.90
N ASP A 75 1.40 4.79 0.77
CA ASP A 75 0.49 5.23 -0.30
C ASP A 75 -0.34 4.04 -0.80
N LEU A 76 0.31 2.89 -1.04
CA LEU A 76 -0.35 1.62 -1.38
C LEU A 76 -1.41 1.21 -0.33
N TYR A 77 -1.12 1.37 0.96
CA TYR A 77 -2.07 1.10 2.05
C TYR A 77 -3.30 2.02 2.00
N TYR A 78 -3.10 3.33 1.78
CA TYR A 78 -4.18 4.30 1.73
C TYR A 78 -5.07 4.11 0.48
N LEU A 79 -4.45 3.84 -0.67
CA LEU A 79 -5.11 3.47 -1.91
C LEU A 79 -5.99 2.22 -1.73
N SER A 80 -5.41 1.16 -1.17
CA SER A 80 -6.09 -0.11 -0.96
C SER A 80 -7.27 -0.01 0.02
N LYS A 81 -7.26 0.96 0.94
CA LYS A 81 -8.42 1.24 1.81
C LYS A 81 -9.49 2.12 1.16
N GLY A 82 -9.31 2.53 -0.10
CA GLY A 82 -10.17 3.52 -0.75
C GLY A 82 -10.14 4.88 -0.05
N LYS A 83 -9.04 5.17 0.67
CA LYS A 83 -8.91 6.36 1.52
C LYS A 83 -8.17 7.52 0.85
N GLU A 84 -7.58 7.33 -0.34
CA GLU A 84 -6.86 8.42 -1.01
C GLU A 84 -7.73 9.65 -1.31
N ALA A 85 -9.00 9.48 -1.68
CA ALA A 85 -9.92 10.62 -1.84
C ALA A 85 -10.18 11.41 -0.53
N LYS A 86 -9.81 10.87 0.64
CA LYS A 86 -9.84 11.55 1.95
C LYS A 86 -8.46 11.89 2.52
N TYR A 87 -7.39 11.36 1.91
CA TYR A 87 -6.00 11.61 2.30
C TYR A 87 -5.32 12.67 1.44
N ASP A 88 -6.08 13.33 0.57
CA ASP A 88 -5.67 14.47 -0.21
C ASP A 88 -5.36 15.66 0.74
N GLY A 89 -4.07 15.94 0.95
CA GLY A 89 -3.53 17.11 1.65
C GLY A 89 -3.78 17.23 3.16
N ILE A 90 -5.04 17.20 3.61
CA ILE A 90 -5.46 17.61 4.96
C ILE A 90 -5.10 16.57 6.02
N ALA A 91 -5.23 15.27 5.73
CA ALA A 91 -4.87 14.22 6.69
C ALA A 91 -3.35 14.08 6.86
N LEU A 92 -2.59 14.28 5.78
CA LEU A 92 -1.12 14.32 5.83
C LEU A 92 -0.65 15.56 6.60
N ALA A 93 -1.29 16.71 6.39
CA ALA A 93 -1.07 17.92 7.18
C ALA A 93 -1.49 17.75 8.65
N SER A 94 -2.50 16.93 8.95
CA SER A 94 -2.92 16.66 10.34
C SER A 94 -2.00 15.65 11.03
N MET A 95 -1.45 14.67 10.30
CA MET A 95 -0.49 13.70 10.83
C MET A 95 0.93 14.29 10.97
N LEU A 96 1.37 15.14 10.03
CA LEU A 96 2.67 15.81 10.09
C LEU A 96 2.61 17.15 10.85
N GLY A 97 1.48 17.84 10.84
CA GLY A 97 1.25 19.10 11.55
C GLY A 97 0.66 18.95 12.96
N GLY A 98 0.39 17.72 13.41
CA GLY A 98 0.03 17.43 14.81
C GLY A 98 1.16 17.67 15.83
N THR A 99 2.28 18.28 15.41
CA THR A 99 3.39 18.74 16.26
C THR A 99 3.61 20.26 16.19
N VAL A 100 2.58 21.05 15.91
CA VAL A 100 2.62 22.50 16.19
C VAL A 100 1.50 22.84 17.17
N TRP A 101 1.90 23.04 18.42
CA TRP A 101 1.09 23.66 19.46
C TRP A 101 0.72 25.11 19.07
N PHE A 102 -0.53 25.48 19.33
CA PHE A 102 -0.87 26.80 19.89
C PHE A 102 -0.99 26.62 21.40
#